data_AF-A0AAW1LB19-F1
#
_entry.id   AF-A0AAW1LB19-F1
#
_cell.length_a   1.000
_cell.length_b   1.000
_cell.length_c   1.000
_cell.angle_alpha   90.00
_cell.angle_beta   90.00
_cell.angle_gamma   90.00
#
_symmetry.space_group_name_H-M   'P 1'
#
loop_
_entity.id
_entity.type
_entity.pdbx_description
1 polymer ?
#
loop_
_entity_poly.entity_id
_entity_poly.type
_entity_poly.pdbx_seq_one_letter_code
_entity_poly.pdbx_strand_id
1 'polypeptide(L)'
;MIFARCGLPTLYLLAAEIQLSLSLSLTKTFNPPQKNNHQNISTLLDNLLRGYDNSIRPDFGGPPAIVEVDIMVRSMGPISEVDMVSSCFS
;
A
#
# COMPACT_ATOMS: atom_id res chain seq x y z
N MET A 1 73.48 14.16 1.57
CA MET A 1 72.29 15.02 1.38
C MET A 1 71.21 14.17 0.72
N ILE A 2 69.98 14.22 1.28
CA ILE A 2 68.69 14.10 0.55
C ILE A 2 68.37 12.67 0.05
N PHE A 3 67.40 11.87 0.53
CA PHE A 3 66.13 12.08 1.23
C PHE A 3 65.90 10.91 2.23
N ALA A 4 66.04 11.18 3.53
CA ALA A 4 65.36 10.41 4.57
C ALA A 4 64.03 11.14 4.85
N ARG A 5 62.94 10.38 5.07
CA ARG A 5 61.55 10.83 5.34
C ARG A 5 60.58 10.93 4.14
N CYS A 6 60.39 9.86 3.38
CA CYS A 6 59.24 9.79 2.48
C CYS A 6 58.68 8.35 2.49
N GLY A 7 57.58 8.10 3.21
CA GLY A 7 56.89 6.81 3.11
C GLY A 7 55.92 6.48 4.24
N LEU A 8 56.11 7.02 5.44
CA LEU A 8 55.24 6.66 6.58
C LEU A 8 53.94 7.46 6.76
N PRO A 9 53.77 8.74 6.32
CA PRO A 9 52.51 9.44 6.56
C PRO A 9 51.40 9.09 5.56
N THR A 10 51.74 8.66 4.34
CA THR A 10 50.76 8.32 3.30
C THR A 10 50.07 6.98 3.55
N LEU A 11 50.78 6.01 4.12
CA LEU A 11 50.21 4.71 4.48
C LEU A 11 49.21 4.82 5.65
N TYR A 12 49.45 5.75 6.58
CA TYR A 12 48.58 5.98 7.74
C TYR A 12 47.27 6.70 7.38
N LEU A 13 47.33 7.66 6.44
CA LEU A 13 46.11 8.33 5.92
C LEU A 13 45.20 7.35 5.16
N LEU A 14 45.76 6.47 4.33
CA LEU A 14 44.99 5.48 3.58
C LEU A 14 44.31 4.46 4.51
N ALA A 15 44.98 4.07 5.60
CA ALA A 15 44.39 3.19 6.61
C ALA A 15 43.23 3.86 7.39
N ALA A 16 43.29 5.18 7.60
CA ALA A 16 42.22 5.93 8.27
C ALA A 16 40.95 6.05 7.39
N GLU A 17 41.11 6.27 6.07
CA GLU A 17 40.00 6.28 5.09
C GLU A 17 39.28 4.91 5.01
N ILE A 18 40.06 3.82 5.09
CA ILE A 18 39.52 2.45 5.08
C ILE A 18 38.73 2.15 6.38
N GLN A 19 39.14 2.70 7.52
CA GLN A 19 38.39 2.54 8.78
C GLN A 19 37.09 3.37 8.82
N LEU A 20 37.12 4.58 8.24
CA LEU A 20 35.94 5.46 8.21
C LEU A 20 34.83 4.93 7.28
N SER A 21 35.22 4.30 6.16
CA SER A 21 34.27 3.64 5.24
C SER A 21 33.68 2.34 5.81
N LEU A 22 34.46 1.58 6.58
CA LEU A 22 34.00 0.33 7.21
C LEU A 22 32.97 0.59 8.33
N SER A 23 33.16 1.65 9.11
CA SER A 23 32.24 2.08 10.17
C SER A 23 30.93 2.68 9.63
N LEU A 24 30.99 3.38 8.49
CA LEU A 24 29.80 3.85 7.77
C LEU A 24 28.94 2.70 7.20
N SER A 25 29.56 1.61 6.75
CA SER A 25 28.85 0.44 6.22
C SER A 25 28.11 -0.36 7.30
N LEU A 26 28.60 -0.39 8.55
CA LEU A 26 27.96 -1.16 9.62
C LEU A 26 26.70 -0.49 10.19
N THR A 27 26.53 0.82 9.96
CA THR A 27 25.34 1.59 10.39
C THR A 27 24.33 1.81 9.28
N LYS A 28 24.64 1.39 8.05
CA LYS A 28 23.77 1.55 6.88
C LYS A 28 22.71 0.45 6.86
N THR A 29 21.51 0.86 7.26
CA THR A 29 20.19 0.22 7.05
C THR A 29 19.87 -1.01 7.90
N PHE A 30 19.74 -0.82 9.21
CA PHE A 30 18.64 -1.48 9.90
C PHE A 30 17.35 -0.75 9.50
N ASN A 31 16.81 -1.07 8.32
CA ASN A 31 15.44 -0.72 8.00
C ASN A 31 14.56 -1.67 8.82
N PRO A 32 13.79 -1.19 9.82
CA PRO A 32 12.82 -2.05 10.48
C PRO A 32 11.94 -2.67 9.39
N PRO A 33 11.57 -3.96 9.51
CA PRO A 33 10.71 -4.59 8.52
C PRO A 33 9.49 -3.71 8.34
N GLN A 34 9.35 -3.15 7.13
CA GLN A 34 8.22 -2.34 6.75
C GLN A 34 6.98 -3.16 7.12
N LYS A 35 6.19 -2.66 8.07
CA LYS A 35 4.98 -3.34 8.57
C LYS A 35 4.17 -3.69 7.34
N ASN A 36 4.12 -4.99 7.02
CA ASN A 36 3.60 -5.46 5.74
C ASN A 36 2.08 -5.41 5.82
N ASN A 37 1.53 -4.20 5.70
CA ASN A 37 0.11 -3.89 5.91
C ASN A 37 -0.79 -4.72 4.99
N HIS A 38 -0.27 -5.10 3.82
CA HIS A 38 -0.95 -5.99 2.88
C HIS A 38 -1.31 -7.35 3.48
N GLN A 39 -0.41 -7.97 4.26
CA GLN A 39 -0.68 -9.28 4.86
C GLN A 39 -1.78 -9.21 5.94
N ASN A 40 -1.84 -8.09 6.66
CA ASN A 40 -2.90 -7.84 7.65
C ASN A 40 -4.26 -7.59 6.99
N ILE A 41 -4.28 -6.94 5.83
CA ILE A 41 -5.53 -6.67 5.10
C ILE A 41 -6.09 -7.96 4.48
N SER A 42 -5.26 -8.77 3.83
CA SER A 42 -5.73 -10.03 3.23
C SER A 42 -6.32 -10.98 4.27
N THR A 43 -5.64 -11.14 5.41
CA THR A 43 -6.14 -11.99 6.51
C THR A 43 -7.46 -11.49 7.11
N LEU A 44 -7.66 -10.17 7.19
CA LEU A 44 -8.93 -9.58 7.62
C LEU A 44 -10.05 -9.86 6.61
N LEU A 45 -9.80 -9.69 5.31
CA LEU A 45 -10.78 -9.98 4.26
C LEU A 45 -11.17 -11.47 4.26
N ASP A 46 -10.20 -12.37 4.40
CA ASP A 46 -10.45 -13.80 4.50
C ASP A 46 -11.37 -14.13 5.68
N ASN A 47 -11.15 -13.50 6.84
CA ASN A 47 -11.99 -13.72 8.01
C ASN A 47 -13.42 -13.19 7.84
N LEU A 48 -13.62 -12.10 7.10
CA LEU A 48 -14.95 -11.56 6.82
C LEU A 48 -15.75 -12.45 5.84
N LEU A 49 -15.06 -13.13 4.92
CA LEU A 49 -15.71 -14.04 3.97
C LEU A 49 -15.96 -15.43 4.54
N ARG A 50 -15.20 -15.84 5.56
CA ARG A 50 -15.36 -17.14 6.21
C ARG A 50 -16.69 -17.21 6.96
N GLY A 51 -17.66 -17.92 6.37
CA GLY A 51 -18.97 -18.16 6.98
C GLY A 51 -20.03 -17.10 6.65
N TYR A 52 -19.75 -16.19 5.71
CA TYR A 52 -20.76 -15.27 5.19
C TYR A 52 -21.63 -15.99 4.14
N ASP A 53 -22.94 -16.02 4.37
CA ASP A 53 -23.91 -16.60 3.44
C ASP A 53 -24.70 -15.48 2.73
N ASN A 54 -24.42 -15.30 1.44
CA ASN A 54 -25.03 -14.25 0.60
C ASN A 54 -26.52 -14.48 0.31
N SER A 55 -27.04 -15.68 0.59
CA SER A 55 -28.45 -16.01 0.34
C SER A 55 -29.37 -15.44 1.43
N ILE A 56 -28.80 -15.07 2.58
CA ILE A 56 -29.53 -14.59 3.75
C ILE A 56 -29.40 -13.07 3.82
N ARG A 57 -30.53 -12.36 3.85
CA ARG A 57 -30.53 -10.92 4.09
C ARG A 57 -29.95 -10.60 5.48
N PRO A 58 -29.31 -9.45 5.68
CA PRO A 58 -28.93 -8.99 7.02
C PRO A 58 -30.14 -8.97 7.96
N ASP A 59 -29.92 -9.39 9.22
CA ASP A 59 -30.96 -9.50 10.26
C ASP A 59 -32.15 -10.39 9.86
N PHE A 60 -31.85 -11.67 9.57
CA PHE A 60 -32.86 -12.66 9.20
C PHE A 60 -33.80 -12.97 10.37
N GLY A 61 -35.07 -12.60 10.21
CA GLY A 61 -36.09 -12.76 11.25
C GLY A 61 -36.29 -11.53 12.15
N GLY A 62 -35.46 -10.50 11.97
CA GLY A 62 -35.64 -9.19 12.60
C GLY A 62 -36.50 -8.22 11.74
N PRO A 63 -36.55 -6.93 12.14
CA PRO A 63 -37.19 -5.88 11.35
C PRO A 63 -36.61 -5.75 9.93
N PRO A 64 -37.31 -5.08 9.00
CA PRO A 64 -36.83 -4.88 7.64
C PRO A 64 -35.50 -4.10 7.61
N ALA A 65 -34.56 -4.55 6.75
CA ALA A 65 -33.33 -3.81 6.50
C ALA A 65 -33.64 -2.51 5.75
N ILE A 66 -33.12 -1.39 6.26
CA ILE A 66 -33.29 -0.07 5.66
C ILE A 66 -32.14 0.15 4.67
N VAL A 67 -32.48 0.36 3.40
CA VAL A 67 -31.52 0.67 2.34
C VAL A 67 -31.69 2.14 1.94
N GLU A 68 -30.69 2.94 2.26
CA GLU A 68 -30.62 4.34 1.80
C GLU A 68 -30.07 4.35 0.37
N VAL A 69 -30.82 4.97 -0.54
CA VAL A 69 -30.47 5.04 -1.97
C VAL A 69 -30.28 6.49 -2.36
N ASP A 70 -29.10 6.80 -2.91
CA ASP A 70 -28.77 8.08 -3.51
C ASP A 70 -28.45 7.89 -5.00
N ILE A 71 -29.15 8.61 -5.87
CA ILE A 71 -29.03 8.48 -7.32
C ILE A 71 -28.54 9.81 -7.89
N MET A 72 -27.34 9.79 -8.45
CA MET A 72 -26.77 10.91 -9.19
C MET A 72 -26.87 10.64 -10.70
N VAL A 73 -27.62 11.48 -11.40
CA VAL A 73 -27.76 11.37 -12.86
C VAL A 73 -26.67 12.20 -13.55
N ARG A 74 -25.78 11.54 -14.32
CA ARG A 74 -24.78 12.24 -15.14
C ARG A 74 -25.33 12.66 -16.50
N SER A 75 -26.15 11.83 -17.14
CA SER A 75 -26.75 12.15 -18.43
C SER A 75 -28.01 11.33 -18.74
N MET A 76 -28.89 11.91 -19.54
CA MET A 76 -30.07 11.23 -20.08
C MET A 76 -29.80 10.85 -21.54
N GLY A 77 -30.04 9.58 -21.88
CA GLY A 77 -29.98 9.09 -23.25
C GLY A 77 -31.18 9.53 -24.09
N PRO A 78 -31.21 9.18 -25.38
CA PRO A 78 -32.34 9.46 -26.25
C PRO A 78 -33.60 8.75 -25.74
N ILE A 79 -34.74 9.44 -25.85
CA ILE A 79 -36.06 8.91 -25.46
C ILE A 79 -36.72 8.34 -26.72
N SER A 80 -37.09 7.06 -26.68
CA SER A 80 -37.91 6.44 -27.74
C SER A 80 -39.39 6.54 -27.34
N GLU A 81 -40.19 7.27 -28.11
CA GLU A 81 -41.64 7.38 -27.90
C GLU A 81 -42.39 6.13 -28.35
N VAL A 82 -41.86 5.42 -29.34
CA VAL A 82 -42.43 4.18 -29.88
C VAL A 82 -42.31 3.04 -28.87
N ASP A 83 -41.17 2.98 -28.16
CA ASP A 83 -40.86 1.94 -27.18
C ASP A 83 -41.14 2.38 -25.74
N MET A 84 -41.48 3.66 -25.52
CA MET A 84 -41.75 4.28 -24.21
C MET A 84 -40.62 4.08 -23.18
N VAL A 85 -39.36 4.09 -23.64
CA VAL A 85 -38.18 3.87 -22.79
C VAL A 85 -37.19 5.04 -22.86
N SER A 86 -36.68 5.40 -21.70
CA SER A 86 -35.59 6.38 -21.53
C SER A 86 -34.44 5.71 -20.77
N SER A 87 -33.27 5.66 -21.39
CA SER A 87 -32.04 5.16 -20.74
C SER A 87 -31.40 6.29 -19.94
N CYS A 88 -31.29 6.13 -18.62
CA CYS A 88 -30.53 7.04 -17.77
C CYS A 88 -29.13 6.46 -17.56
N PHE A 89 -28.08 7.26 -17.80
CA PHE A 89 -26.70 6.86 -17.58
C PHE A 89 -26.16 7.55 -16.32
N SER A 90 -25.71 6.73 -15.37
CA SER A 90 -25.05 7.19 -14.15
C SER A 90 -23.66 7.65 -14.42
#